data_AF-A0A8I2H6A3-F1
#
_entry.id   AF-A0A8I2H6A3-F1
#
_cell.length_a   1.000
_cell.length_b   1.000
_cell.length_c   1.000
_cell.angle_alpha   90.00
_cell.angle_beta   90.00
_cell.angle_gamma   90.00
#
_symmetry.space_group_name_H-M   'P 1'
#
loop_
_entity.id
_entity.type
_entity.pdbx_description
1 polymer ?
#
loop_
_entity_poly.entity_id
_entity_poly.type
_entity_poly.pdbx_seq_one_letter_code
_entity_poly.pdbx_strand_id
1 'polypeptide(L)' 'MQKKIEAIKDTLDEAKRLPAIKAAAKIAAAEKALEKALSLISEIAHRIEVLEGVTGVGGHYE' A
#
# COMPACT_ATOMS: atom_id res chain seq x y z
N MET A 1 7.99 6.26 2.71
CA MET A 1 7.26 5.59 1.61
C MET A 1 8.08 4.46 1.01
N GLN A 2 9.30 4.73 0.50
CA GLN A 2 10.21 3.72 -0.07
C GLN A 2 10.39 2.47 0.81
N LYS A 3 10.72 2.64 2.11
CA LYS A 3 10.84 1.53 3.07
C LYS A 3 9.56 0.69 3.24
N LYS A 4 8.38 1.32 3.13
CA LYS A 4 7.08 0.62 3.24
C LYS A 4 6.80 -0.20 1.97
N ILE A 5 7.19 0.32 0.80
CA ILE A 5 7.11 -0.38 -0.49
C ILE A 5 8.08 -1.57 -0.52
N GLU A 6 9.32 -1.40 -0.06
CA GLU A 6 10.28 -2.50 0.08
C GLU A 6 9.74 -3.63 0.96
N ALA A 7 9.14 -3.30 2.12
CA ALA A 7 8.54 -4.30 3.01
C ALA A 7 7.38 -5.09 2.37
N ILE A 8 6.62 -4.50 1.44
CA ILE A 8 5.58 -5.23 0.68
C ILE A 8 6.23 -6.15 -0.34
N LYS A 9 7.24 -5.67 -1.05
CA LYS A 9 8.00 -6.47 -2.02
C LYS A 9 8.63 -7.69 -1.36
N ASP A 10 9.25 -7.51 -0.19
CA ASP A 10 9.85 -8.60 0.58
C ASP A 10 8.81 -9.65 0.99
N THR A 11 7.62 -9.20 1.42
CA THR A 11 6.50 -10.11 1.78
C THR A 11 6.03 -10.92 0.56
N LEU A 12 5.96 -10.31 -0.62
CA LEU A 12 5.59 -10.98 -1.87
C LEU A 12 6.66 -11.95 -2.36
N ASP A 13 7.94 -11.59 -2.25
CA ASP A 13 9.05 -12.44 -2.65
C ASP A 13 9.20 -13.64 -1.70
N GLU A 14 8.92 -13.47 -0.41
CA GLU A 14 8.82 -14.58 0.55
C GLU A 14 7.66 -15.52 0.20
N ALA A 15 6.48 -14.98 -0.15
CA ALA A 15 5.34 -15.78 -0.60
C ALA A 15 5.67 -16.61 -1.85
N LYS A 16 6.41 -16.04 -2.81
CA LYS A 16 6.84 -16.73 -4.04
C LYS A 16 7.81 -17.88 -3.75
N ARG A 17 8.69 -17.73 -2.76
CA ARG A 17 9.70 -18.74 -2.38
C ARG A 17 9.13 -19.93 -1.61
N LEU A 18 7.91 -19.84 -1.09
CA LEU A 18 7.29 -20.97 -0.40
C LEU A 18 7.04 -22.16 -1.36
N PRO A 19 7.17 -23.42 -0.89
CA PRO A 19 6.81 -24.60 -1.68
C PRO A 19 5.31 -24.62 -2.02
N ALA A 20 4.92 -25.22 -3.16
CA ALA A 20 3.52 -25.30 -3.60
C ALA A 20 2.60 -26.05 -2.60
N ILE A 21 3.16 -27.01 -1.85
CA ILE A 21 2.47 -27.72 -0.75
C ILE A 21 2.00 -26.77 0.37
N LYS A 22 2.63 -25.60 0.52
CA LYS A 22 2.23 -24.56 1.49
C LYS A 22 1.28 -23.52 0.88
N ALA A 23 0.31 -23.95 0.07
CA ALA A 23 -0.63 -23.05 -0.61
C ALA A 23 -1.37 -22.10 0.35
N ALA A 24 -1.82 -22.60 1.52
CA ALA A 24 -2.45 -21.77 2.54
C ALA A 24 -1.53 -20.66 3.08
N ALA A 25 -0.24 -20.96 3.29
CA ALA A 25 0.73 -19.96 3.74
C ALA A 25 1.08 -18.95 2.65
N LYS A 26 1.05 -19.35 1.36
CA LYS A 26 1.20 -18.43 0.22
C LYS A 26 0.05 -17.44 0.16
N ILE A 27 -1.18 -17.93 0.32
CA ILE A 27 -2.39 -17.10 0.31
C ILE A 27 -2.32 -16.10 1.45
N ALA A 28 -2.05 -16.56 2.68
CA ALA A 28 -1.94 -15.67 3.84
C ALA A 28 -0.85 -14.59 3.68
N ALA A 29 0.31 -14.94 3.09
CA ALA A 29 1.37 -13.97 2.82
C ALA A 29 0.98 -12.94 1.74
N ALA A 30 0.26 -13.38 0.70
CA ALA A 30 -0.26 -12.51 -0.34
C ALA A 30 -1.38 -11.57 0.17
N GLU A 31 -2.30 -12.07 0.99
CA GLU A 31 -3.34 -11.29 1.65
C GLU A 31 -2.72 -10.20 2.54
N LYS A 32 -1.72 -10.57 3.35
CA LYS A 32 -0.97 -9.61 4.18
C LYS A 32 -0.25 -8.55 3.36
N ALA A 33 0.30 -8.91 2.20
CA ALA A 33 0.91 -7.94 1.30
C ALA A 33 -0.13 -6.99 0.69
N LEU A 34 -1.31 -7.50 0.35
CA LEU A 34 -2.43 -6.72 -0.17
C LEU A 34 -2.96 -5.71 0.86
N GLU A 35 -3.16 -6.14 2.11
CA GLU A 35 -3.59 -5.25 3.20
C GLU A 35 -2.62 -4.07 3.41
N LYS A 36 -1.31 -4.37 3.42
CA LYS A 36 -0.27 -3.34 3.51
C LYS A 36 -0.30 -2.36 2.33
N ALA A 37 -0.56 -2.86 1.12
CA ALA A 37 -0.67 -2.03 -0.07
C ALA A 37 -1.90 -1.12 -0.02
N LEU A 38 -3.05 -1.63 0.40
CA LEU A 38 -4.27 -0.84 0.57
C LEU A 38 -4.10 0.26 1.61
N SER A 39 -3.46 -0.04 2.74
CA SER A 39 -3.14 0.95 3.77
C SER A 39 -2.25 2.08 3.23
N LEU A 40 -1.24 1.75 2.43
CA LEU A 40 -0.38 2.74 1.77
C LEU A 40 -1.13 3.60 0.76
N ILE A 41 -2.02 3.01 -0.03
CA ILE A 41 -2.84 3.75 -1.00
C ILE A 41 -3.74 4.74 -0.27
N SER A 42 -4.36 4.33 0.83
CA SER A 42 -5.18 5.21 1.66
C SER A 42 -4.38 6.36 2.27
N GLU A 43 -3.16 6.10 2.77
CA GLU A 43 -2.24 7.14 3.26
C GLU A 43 -1.85 8.14 2.16
N ILE A 44 -1.63 7.67 0.94
CA ILE A 44 -1.31 8.53 -0.21
C ILE A 44 -2.53 9.36 -0.60
N ALA A 45 -3.70 8.76 -0.72
CA ALA A 45 -4.94 9.45 -1.08
C ALA A 45 -5.26 10.56 -0.07
N HIS A 46 -5.16 10.28 1.23
CA HIS A 46 -5.37 11.29 2.26
C HIS A 46 -4.34 12.42 2.21
N ARG A 47 -3.07 12.11 1.92
CA ARG A 47 -2.04 13.14 1.75
C ARG A 47 -2.29 14.02 0.52
N ILE A 48 -2.81 13.45 -0.57
CA ILE A 48 -3.21 14.23 -1.76
C ILE A 48 -4.37 15.16 -1.40
N GLU A 49 -5.41 14.64 -0.75
CA GLU A 49 -6.58 15.43 -0.31
C GLU A 49 -6.17 16.61 0.58
N VAL A 50 -5.27 16.38 1.55
CA VAL A 50 -4.73 17.46 2.40
C VAL A 50 -3.94 18.47 1.58
N LEU A 51 -3.10 18.02 0.64
CA LEU A 51 -2.34 18.93 -0.22
C LEU A 51 -3.25 19.74 -1.15
N GLU A 52 -4.31 19.15 -1.71
CA GLU A 52 -5.32 19.84 -2.52
C GLU A 52 -6.10 20.87 -1.69
N GLY A 53 -6.45 20.53 -0.45
CA GLY A 53 -7.11 21.44 0.49
C GLY A 53 -6.21 22.59 0.96
N VAL A 54 -4.90 22.33 1.13
CA VAL A 54 -3.91 23.35 1.53
C VAL A 54 -3.47 24.24 0.35
N THR A 55 -3.47 23.71 -0.88
CA THR A 55 -3.04 24.45 -2.08
C THR A 55 -4.12 25.37 -2.67
N GLY A 56 -5.35 25.35 -2.15
CA GLY A 56 -6.35 26.36 -2.47
C GLY A 56 -6.63 26.51 -3.97
N VAL A 57 -6.68 25.41 -4.73
CA VAL A 57 -7.20 25.45 -6.11
C VAL A 57 -8.72 25.68 -6.13
N GLY A 58 -9.37 25.61 -4.97
CA GLY A 58 -10.70 26.15 -4.70
C GLY A 58 -10.66 27.63 -4.31
N GLY A 59 -9.87 28.45 -5.01
CA GLY A 59 -9.88 29.91 -4.85
C GLY A 59 -11.30 30.43 -4.95
N HIS A 60 -11.85 30.79 -3.79
CA HIS A 60 -13.03 31.62 -3.66
C HIS A 60 -12.82 32.87 -4.52
N TYR A 61 -13.60 32.98 -5.59
CA TYR A 61 -13.87 34.25 -6.22
C TYR A 61 -14.91 34.95 -5.34
N GLU A 62 -14.45 35.78 -4.40
CA GLU A 62 -15.22 36.92 -3.91
C GLU A 62 -15.09 38.09 -4.90
#